data_AF-A0A172WJM1-F1
#
_entry.id   AF-A0A172WJM1-F1
#
_cell.length_a   1.000
_cell.length_b   1.000
_cell.length_c   1.000
_cell.angle_alpha   90.00
_cell.angle_beta   90.00
_cell.angle_gamma   90.00
#
_symmetry.space_group_name_H-M   'P 1'
#
loop_
_entity.id
_entity.type
_entity.pdbx_description
1 polymer ?
#
loop_
_entity_poly.entity_id
_entity_poly.type
_entity_poly.pdbx_seq_one_letter_code
_entity_poly.pdbx_strand_id
1 'polypeptide(L)'
;MDIKRFEKTSLSYNAVPVYRKRWFVLAMLVFCLPATILIALTGSVYAKKNGIVYRFKDGALLHLAFMAMTFLVVALFMASKH
;
A
#
# COMPACT_ATOMS: atom_id res chain seq x y z
N MET A 1 -26.70 -6.15 14.64
CA MET A 1 -26.05 -7.10 13.70
C MET A 1 -26.94 -8.32 13.62
N ASP A 2 -27.49 -8.63 12.44
CA ASP A 2 -28.45 -9.73 12.28
C ASP A 2 -27.71 -11.07 12.21
N ILE A 3 -27.63 -11.76 13.35
CA ILE A 3 -26.85 -13.00 13.52
C ILE A 3 -27.39 -14.13 12.62
N LYS A 4 -28.65 -14.03 12.13
CA LYS A 4 -29.28 -15.03 11.27
C LYS A 4 -28.61 -15.16 9.89
N ARG A 5 -27.76 -14.22 9.50
CA ARG A 5 -27.02 -14.24 8.22
C ARG A 5 -25.65 -14.93 8.31
N PHE A 6 -25.25 -15.42 9.49
CA PHE A 6 -23.91 -15.96 9.72
C PHE A 6 -23.96 -17.44 10.08
N GLU A 7 -23.10 -18.22 9.44
CA GLU A 7 -22.92 -19.64 9.75
C GLU A 7 -21.83 -19.82 10.81
N LYS A 8 -22.02 -20.77 11.74
CA LYS A 8 -21.01 -21.09 12.75
C LYS A 8 -19.84 -21.80 12.07
N THR A 9 -18.63 -21.35 12.37
CA THR A 9 -17.39 -21.95 11.86
C THR A 9 -16.67 -22.68 12.99
N SER A 10 -15.96 -23.76 12.68
CA SER A 10 -15.07 -24.45 13.64
C SER A 10 -13.72 -23.76 13.86
N LEU A 11 -13.50 -22.59 13.23
CA LEU A 11 -12.23 -21.88 13.33
C LEU A 11 -12.03 -21.33 14.74
N SER A 12 -10.83 -21.58 15.28
CA SER A 12 -10.35 -20.89 16.47
C SER A 12 -10.24 -19.39 16.20
N TYR A 13 -10.55 -18.56 17.20
CA TYR A 13 -10.47 -17.11 17.12
C TYR A 13 -9.07 -16.63 16.67
N ASN A 14 -8.02 -17.38 17.03
CA ASN A 14 -6.64 -17.09 16.65
C ASN A 14 -6.38 -17.22 15.13
N ALA A 15 -7.20 -17.97 14.40
CA ALA A 15 -7.09 -18.12 12.96
C ALA A 15 -7.80 -16.98 12.19
N VAL A 16 -8.70 -16.25 12.85
CA VAL A 16 -9.52 -15.18 12.24
C VAL A 16 -8.69 -14.10 11.54
N PRO A 17 -7.55 -13.61 12.09
CA PRO A 17 -6.74 -12.59 11.42
C PRO A 17 -6.19 -13.05 10.05
N VAL A 18 -5.77 -14.31 9.95
CA VAL A 18 -5.25 -14.90 8.71
C VAL A 18 -6.37 -15.10 7.68
N TYR A 19 -7.51 -15.63 8.12
CA TYR A 19 -8.67 -15.90 7.26
C TYR A 19 -9.37 -14.63 6.76
N ARG A 20 -9.25 -13.51 7.48
CA ARG A 20 -9.68 -12.18 6.99
C ARG A 20 -8.80 -11.65 5.86
N LYS A 21 -7.68 -12.31 5.52
CA LYS A 21 -6.74 -11.96 4.45
C LYS A 21 -6.19 -10.52 4.51
N ARG A 22 -6.26 -9.86 5.67
CA ARG A 22 -5.73 -8.50 5.84
C ARG A 22 -4.21 -8.43 5.63
N TRP A 23 -3.52 -9.53 5.96
CA TRP A 23 -2.09 -9.70 5.70
C TRP A 23 -1.74 -9.61 4.20
N PHE A 24 -2.65 -9.97 3.29
CA PHE A 24 -2.41 -9.89 1.86
C PHE A 24 -2.32 -8.44 1.38
N VAL A 25 -3.20 -7.56 1.89
CA VAL A 25 -3.16 -6.12 1.60
C VAL A 25 -1.86 -5.52 2.13
N LEU A 26 -1.44 -5.94 3.33
CA LEU A 26 -0.20 -5.48 3.93
C LEU A 26 1.03 -5.95 3.12
N ALA A 27 1.06 -7.21 2.69
CA ALA A 27 2.10 -7.73 1.82
C ALA A 27 2.16 -6.94 0.49
N MET A 28 1.02 -6.71 -0.16
CA MET A 28 0.97 -5.91 -1.39
C MET A 28 1.49 -4.49 -1.18
N LEU A 29 1.13 -3.82 -0.08
CA LEU A 29 1.69 -2.51 0.23
C LEU A 29 3.20 -2.57 0.43
N VAL A 30 3.71 -3.55 1.18
CA VAL A 30 5.15 -3.70 1.43
C VAL A 30 5.95 -4.00 0.17
N PHE A 31 5.43 -4.76 -0.80
CA PHE A 31 6.17 -5.10 -2.02
C PHE A 31 5.93 -4.11 -3.17
N CYS A 32 4.69 -3.70 -3.40
CA CYS A 32 4.35 -2.84 -4.53
C CYS A 32 4.77 -1.39 -4.30
N LEU A 33 4.64 -0.81 -3.09
CA LEU A 33 5.06 0.58 -2.87
C LEU A 33 6.55 0.79 -3.15
N PRO A 34 7.48 0.00 -2.58
CA PRO A 34 8.90 0.17 -2.87
C PRO A 34 9.23 -0.05 -4.34
N ALA A 35 8.62 -1.06 -4.98
CA ALA A 35 8.81 -1.31 -6.40
C ALA A 35 8.34 -0.11 -7.24
N THR A 36 7.20 0.48 -6.91
CA THR A 36 6.66 1.66 -7.61
C THR A 36 7.56 2.88 -7.42
N ILE A 37 8.10 3.08 -6.22
CA ILE A 37 9.06 4.16 -5.93
C ILE A 37 10.35 3.94 -6.72
N LEU A 38 10.89 2.71 -6.79
CA LEU A 38 12.09 2.40 -7.57
C LEU A 38 11.88 2.65 -9.07
N ILE A 39 10.75 2.22 -9.62
CA ILE A 39 10.37 2.52 -11.00
C ILE A 39 10.26 4.03 -11.20
N ALA A 40 9.67 4.74 -10.23
CA ALA A 40 9.56 6.19 -10.26
C ALA A 40 10.86 6.93 -9.93
N LEU A 41 11.93 6.28 -9.49
CA LEU A 41 13.25 6.91 -9.38
C LEU A 41 14.09 6.67 -10.63
N THR A 42 13.90 5.50 -11.27
CA THR A 42 14.64 5.08 -12.46
C THR A 42 14.04 5.58 -13.77
N GLY A 43 12.76 5.91 -13.80
CA GLY A 43 12.12 6.52 -14.97
C GLY A 43 12.73 7.87 -15.31
N SER A 44 13.02 8.12 -16.58
CA SER A 44 13.56 9.41 -17.05
C SER A 44 12.47 10.39 -17.49
N VAL A 45 11.23 9.92 -17.67
CA VAL A 45 10.10 10.66 -18.25
C VAL A 45 8.84 10.37 -17.44
N TYR A 46 8.15 11.43 -16.99
CA TYR A 46 6.99 11.29 -16.10
C TYR A 46 5.71 11.92 -16.63
N ALA A 47 5.82 12.94 -17.47
CA ALA A 47 4.64 13.58 -18.03
C ALA A 47 4.92 14.09 -19.44
N LYS A 48 3.88 14.12 -20.28
CA LYS A 48 3.90 14.79 -21.57
C LYS A 48 2.74 15.77 -21.62
N LYS A 49 3.02 17.03 -21.94
CA LYS A 49 1.99 18.07 -22.13
C LYS A 49 2.34 18.89 -23.36
N ASN A 50 1.38 19.04 -24.27
CA ASN A 50 1.55 19.80 -25.52
C ASN A 50 2.80 19.42 -26.32
N GLY A 51 3.10 18.12 -26.41
CA GLY A 51 4.27 17.61 -27.13
C GLY A 51 5.60 17.68 -26.37
N ILE A 52 5.67 18.44 -25.27
CA ILE A 52 6.87 18.55 -24.44
C ILE A 52 6.87 17.46 -23.38
N VAL A 53 8.04 16.82 -23.21
CA VAL A 53 8.26 15.75 -22.24
C VAL A 53 8.91 16.32 -20.99
N TYR A 54 8.33 16.03 -19.83
CA TYR A 54 8.73 16.55 -18.53
C TYR A 54 9.27 15.40 -17.68
N ARG A 55 10.45 15.64 -17.11
CA ARG A 55 10.99 14.87 -15.99
C ARG A 55 10.59 15.52 -14.68
N PHE A 56 10.54 14.74 -13.60
CA PHE A 56 10.42 15.33 -12.26
C PHE A 56 11.61 16.27 -12.00
N LYS A 57 11.34 17.43 -11.37
CA LYS A 57 12.40 18.27 -10.83
C LYS A 57 13.12 17.52 -9.71
N ASP A 58 14.42 17.76 -9.57
CA ASP A 58 15.23 17.23 -8.47
C ASP A 58 14.55 17.57 -7.13
N GLY A 59 14.32 16.55 -6.30
CA GLY A 59 13.62 16.66 -5.01
C GLY A 59 12.11 16.38 -5.00
N ALA A 60 11.41 16.44 -6.15
CA ALA A 60 9.98 16.07 -6.19
C ALA A 60 9.78 14.56 -5.95
N LEU A 61 10.72 13.75 -6.44
CA LEU A 61 10.75 12.31 -6.21
C LEU A 61 11.07 11.95 -4.75
N LEU A 62 11.93 12.73 -4.10
CA LEU A 62 12.23 12.55 -2.68
C LEU A 62 10.99 12.84 -1.83
N HIS A 63 10.26 13.92 -2.12
CA HIS A 63 8.99 14.22 -1.45
C HIS A 63 7.96 13.12 -1.66
N LEU A 64 7.83 12.59 -2.89
CA LEU A 64 6.90 11.52 -3.20
C LEU A 64 7.26 10.21 -2.46
N ALA A 65 8.55 9.85 -2.43
CA ALA A 65 9.05 8.71 -1.67
C ALA A 65 8.81 8.88 -0.16
N PHE A 66 9.04 10.07 0.39
CA PHE A 66 8.81 10.36 1.80
C PHE A 66 7.32 10.25 2.16
N MET A 67 6.44 10.78 1.32
CA MET A 67 4.98 10.68 1.50
C MET A 67 4.48 9.23 1.38
N ALA A 68 5.03 8.46 0.45
CA ALA A 68 4.73 7.04 0.30
C ALA A 68 5.15 6.23 1.54
N MET A 69 6.33 6.53 2.11
CA MET A 69 6.82 5.91 3.33
C MET A 69 5.97 6.26 4.56
N THR A 70 5.55 7.52 4.72
CA THR A 70 4.69 7.90 5.85
C THR A 70 3.33 7.21 5.76
N PHE A 71 2.72 7.11 4.58
CA PHE A 71 1.49 6.34 4.38
C PHE A 71 1.66 4.86 4.70
N LEU A 72 2.79 4.26 4.30
CA LEU A 72 3.10 2.86 4.62
C LEU A 72 3.21 2.65 6.14
N VAL A 73 3.93 3.52 6.86
CA VAL A 73 4.07 3.43 8.32
C VAL A 73 2.73 3.57 9.02
N VAL A 74 1.88 4.53 8.60
CA VAL A 74 0.53 4.71 9.16
C VAL A 74 -0.34 3.48 8.89
N ALA A 75 -0.29 2.92 7.68
CA ALA A 75 -1.03 1.71 7.33
C ALA A 75 -0.59 0.50 8.18
N LEU A 76 0.71 0.33 8.40
CA LEU A 76 1.26 -0.71 9.27
C LEU A 76 0.81 -0.52 10.72
N PHE A 77 0.85 0.71 11.24
CA PHE A 77 0.40 1.02 12.59
C PHE A 77 -1.09 0.72 12.78
N MET A 78 -1.94 1.13 11.84
CA MET A 78 -3.37 0.81 11.86
C MET A 78 -3.64 -0.69 11.74
N ALA A 79 -2.84 -1.40 10.95
CA ALA A 79 -2.94 -2.86 10.83
C ALA A 79 -2.48 -3.59 12.11
N SER A 80 -1.56 -3.02 12.88
CA SER A 80 -1.02 -3.64 14.11
C SER A 80 -1.92 -3.46 15.34
N LYS A 81 -2.78 -2.43 15.36
CA LYS A 81 -3.62 -2.08 16.52
C LYS A 81 -4.93 -2.89 16.63
N HIS A 82 -5.14 -3.89 15.79
CA HIS A 82 -6.36 -4.69 15.70
C HIS A 82 -6.07 -6.18 15.55
#